data_AF-A0A2G6UK46-F1
#
_entry.id   AF-A0A2G6UK46-F1
#
_cell.length_a   1.000
_cell.length_b   1.000
_cell.length_c   1.000
_cell.angle_alpha   90.00
_cell.angle_beta   90.00
_cell.angle_gamma   90.00
#
_symmetry.space_group_name_H-M   'P 1'
#
loop_
_entity.id
_entity.type
_entity.pdbx_description
1 polymer ?
#
loop_
_entity_poly.entity_id
_entity_poly.type
_entity_poly.pdbx_seq_one_letter_code
_entity_poly.pdbx_strand_id
1 'polypeptide(L)'
;MKKMILLAAFGVAGLMGAKETVENKVESNSAKAVFQLCGVIVTYYNSQNEVIDQKWFTSEQPDLTSCMAYQAGVIANLRSQGYNVKSQAEEASTDVN
;
A
#
# COMPACT_ATOMS: atom_id res chain seq x y z
N MET A 1 25.28 15.02 -7.69
CA MET A 1 25.55 13.71 -8.31
C MET A 1 24.26 12.88 -8.31
N LYS A 2 24.01 12.05 -9.32
CA LYS A 2 22.68 11.48 -9.62
C LYS A 2 22.70 9.94 -9.50
N LYS A 3 21.96 9.37 -8.54
CA LYS A 3 21.74 7.91 -8.33
C LYS A 3 20.31 7.65 -7.77
N MET A 4 19.71 6.50 -8.12
CA MET A 4 18.27 6.11 -7.99
C MET A 4 18.09 4.82 -7.11
N ILE A 5 16.92 4.13 -7.15
CA ILE A 5 16.62 2.69 -6.75
C ILE A 5 16.51 2.40 -5.21
N LEU A 6 15.75 1.45 -4.61
CA LEU A 6 14.47 0.72 -4.87
C LEU A 6 13.69 0.45 -3.53
N LEU A 7 12.34 0.35 -3.50
CA LEU A 7 11.47 -0.14 -2.40
C LEU A 7 10.25 -0.81 -3.04
N ALA A 8 9.76 -1.92 -2.47
CA ALA A 8 8.69 -2.74 -3.05
C ALA A 8 7.38 -2.65 -2.25
N ALA A 9 6.25 -2.88 -2.93
CA ALA A 9 4.92 -2.99 -2.35
C ALA A 9 4.31 -4.37 -2.66
N PHE A 10 3.97 -5.14 -1.62
CA PHE A 10 3.41 -6.48 -1.79
C PHE A 10 1.94 -6.43 -2.24
N GLY A 11 1.66 -6.96 -3.43
CA GLY A 11 0.31 -7.13 -3.95
C GLY A 11 -0.45 -8.28 -3.29
N VAL A 12 -1.73 -8.06 -2.98
CA VAL A 12 -2.60 -9.08 -2.40
C VAL A 12 -3.09 -10.03 -3.50
N ALA A 13 -2.71 -11.31 -3.42
CA ALA A 13 -3.22 -12.33 -4.33
C ALA A 13 -4.70 -12.65 -4.03
N GLY A 14 -5.55 -12.68 -5.06
CA GLY A 14 -6.96 -13.02 -4.94
C GLY A 14 -7.51 -13.73 -6.18
N LEU A 15 -7.86 -15.01 -6.03
CA LEU A 15 -8.59 -15.93 -6.92
C LEU A 15 -9.02 -17.12 -6.03
N MET A 16 -10.16 -17.81 -6.13
CA MET A 16 -11.35 -17.72 -7.00
C MET A 16 -12.59 -18.15 -6.19
N GLY A 17 -13.79 -17.77 -6.65
CA GLY A 17 -15.04 -18.18 -6.01
C GLY A 17 -15.50 -19.60 -6.38
N ALA A 18 -16.24 -20.23 -5.47
CA ALA A 18 -17.07 -21.40 -5.76
C ALA A 18 -18.55 -20.95 -5.83
N LYS A 19 -19.29 -21.50 -6.80
CA LYS A 19 -20.68 -21.13 -7.09
C LYS A 19 -21.60 -22.24 -6.57
N GLU A 20 -22.36 -21.95 -5.51
CA GLU A 20 -23.54 -22.75 -5.15
C GLU A 20 -24.80 -21.89 -5.12
N THR A 21 -25.88 -22.49 -5.59
CA THR A 21 -27.23 -21.92 -5.68
C THR A 21 -27.95 -22.13 -4.35
N VAL A 22 -28.76 -21.16 -3.87
CA VAL A 22 -30.11 -21.36 -3.31
C VAL A 22 -30.70 -20.06 -2.69
N GLU A 23 -32.01 -19.89 -2.90
CA GLU A 23 -33.00 -19.04 -2.22
C GLU A 23 -32.93 -17.49 -2.24
N ASN A 24 -34.03 -16.90 -2.73
CA ASN A 24 -34.37 -15.49 -2.60
C ASN A 24 -34.81 -15.18 -1.17
N LYS A 25 -33.93 -14.54 -0.40
CA LYS A 25 -34.30 -13.81 0.82
C LYS A 25 -33.81 -12.37 0.65
N VAL A 26 -34.72 -11.41 0.80
CA VAL A 26 -34.35 -9.98 0.82
C VAL A 26 -33.72 -9.67 2.17
N GLU A 27 -32.49 -10.16 2.35
CA GLU A 27 -31.58 -9.61 3.33
C GLU A 27 -31.01 -8.32 2.76
N SER A 28 -31.04 -7.26 3.57
CA SER A 28 -30.28 -6.04 3.26
C SER A 28 -28.83 -6.45 3.12
N ASN A 29 -28.34 -6.50 1.88
CA ASN A 29 -26.94 -6.77 1.59
C ASN A 29 -26.11 -5.64 2.21
N SER A 30 -25.70 -5.82 3.47
CA SER A 30 -24.42 -5.34 3.94
C SER A 30 -23.36 -6.06 3.11
N ALA A 31 -23.15 -5.55 1.90
CA ALA A 31 -22.01 -5.91 1.08
C ALA A 31 -20.80 -5.82 2.02
N LYS A 32 -20.18 -6.97 2.32
CA LYS A 32 -18.95 -6.99 3.11
C LYS A 32 -17.97 -6.15 2.33
N ALA A 33 -17.76 -4.91 2.77
CA ALA A 33 -16.87 -3.99 2.12
C ALA A 33 -15.50 -4.64 2.13
N VAL A 34 -15.02 -5.02 0.93
CA VAL A 34 -13.77 -5.75 0.76
C VAL A 34 -12.65 -4.73 0.87
N PHE A 35 -12.37 -4.30 2.10
CA PHE A 35 -11.30 -3.37 2.37
C PHE A 35 -9.96 -4.02 2.07
N GLN A 36 -9.11 -3.29 1.38
CA GLN A 36 -7.71 -3.65 1.16
C GLN A 36 -6.86 -2.99 2.24
N LEU A 37 -5.98 -3.75 2.88
CA LEU A 37 -5.01 -3.19 3.81
C LEU A 37 -3.89 -2.54 3.02
N CYS A 38 -3.91 -1.22 2.94
CA CYS A 38 -2.86 -0.44 2.28
C CYS A 38 -1.75 -0.12 3.29
N GLY A 39 -0.50 -0.18 2.84
CA GLY A 39 0.67 0.14 3.66
C GLY A 39 1.66 1.06 2.96
N VAL A 40 2.37 1.86 3.76
CA VAL A 40 3.65 2.50 3.41
C VAL A 40 4.64 2.20 4.53
N ILE A 41 5.80 1.64 4.19
CA ILE A 41 6.95 1.54 5.08
C ILE A 41 7.81 2.79 4.85
N VAL A 42 8.10 3.52 5.93
CA VAL A 42 8.92 4.73 5.90
C VAL A 42 10.16 4.49 6.73
N THR A 43 11.31 4.38 6.07
CA THR A 43 12.62 4.33 6.73
C THR A 43 13.15 5.75 6.87
N TYR A 44 13.48 6.16 8.09
CA TYR A 44 14.05 7.46 8.41
C TYR A 44 15.58 7.38 8.48
N TYR A 45 16.23 8.39 7.94
CA TYR A 45 17.69 8.48 7.86
C TYR A 45 18.19 9.76 8.52
N ASN A 46 19.37 9.70 9.17
CA ASN A 46 20.08 10.88 9.65
C ASN A 46 20.89 11.57 8.53
N SER A 47 21.63 12.63 8.87
CA SER A 47 22.48 13.37 7.92
C SER A 47 23.68 12.56 7.41
N GLN A 48 24.04 11.47 8.07
CA GLN A 48 25.07 10.50 7.66
C GLN A 48 24.52 9.43 6.69
N ASN A 49 23.21 9.41 6.44
CA ASN A 49 22.46 8.39 5.70
C ASN A 49 22.36 7.03 6.43
N GLU A 50 22.51 7.03 7.75
CA GLU A 50 22.28 5.85 8.59
C GLU A 50 20.79 5.76 8.94
N VAL A 51 20.24 4.56 8.99
CA VAL A 51 18.85 4.32 9.41
C VAL A 51 18.73 4.61 10.90
N ILE A 52 17.79 5.48 11.28
CA ILE A 52 17.50 5.81 12.68
C ILE A 52 16.15 5.31 13.17
N ASP A 53 15.19 5.08 12.27
CA ASP A 53 13.86 4.56 12.59
C ASP A 53 13.21 3.92 11.34
N GLN A 54 12.23 3.06 11.53
CA GLN A 54 11.34 2.57 10.48
C GLN A 54 9.90 2.49 11.00
N LYS A 55 9.00 3.17 10.30
CA LYS A 55 7.58 3.25 10.67
C LYS A 55 6.66 2.71 9.58
N TRP A 56 5.66 1.96 10.01
CA TRP A 56 4.58 1.47 9.18
C TRP A 56 3.38 2.40 9.28
N PHE A 57 2.92 2.90 8.13
CA PHE A 57 1.68 3.66 7.99
C PHE A 57 0.69 2.77 7.25
N THR A 58 -0.33 2.28 7.94
CA THR A 58 -1.35 1.39 7.38
C THR A 58 -2.75 1.99 7.49
N SER A 59 -3.62 1.61 6.54
CA SER A 59 -5.03 1.96 6.55
C SER A 59 -5.84 0.98 5.72
N GLU A 60 -7.03 0.63 6.20
CA GLU A 60 -8.04 -0.07 5.41
C GLU A 60 -8.68 0.92 4.42
N GLN A 61 -8.66 0.60 3.13
CA GLN A 61 -9.28 1.43 2.08
C GLN A 61 -10.22 0.59 1.22
N PRO A 62 -11.29 1.18 0.65
CA PRO A 62 -12.31 0.43 -0.08
C PRO A 62 -11.84 -0.14 -1.43
N ASP A 63 -10.77 0.41 -2.01
CA ASP A 63 -10.26 0.04 -3.34
C ASP A 63 -8.79 0.48 -3.54
N LEU A 64 -8.18 0.03 -4.64
CA LEU A 64 -6.79 0.32 -5.02
C LEU A 64 -6.53 1.83 -5.26
N THR A 65 -7.48 2.57 -5.83
CA THR A 65 -7.36 4.03 -6.03
C THR A 65 -7.27 4.74 -4.69
N SER A 66 -8.11 4.34 -3.75
CA SER A 66 -8.08 4.80 -2.36
C SER A 66 -6.78 4.40 -1.65
N CYS A 67 -6.23 3.21 -1.90
CA CYS A 67 -4.86 2.86 -1.44
C CYS A 67 -3.80 3.82 -1.98
N MET A 68 -3.75 4.08 -3.29
CA MET A 68 -2.77 4.99 -3.89
C MET A 68 -2.92 6.41 -3.32
N ALA A 69 -4.16 6.88 -3.12
CA ALA A 69 -4.44 8.18 -2.51
C ALA A 69 -3.93 8.26 -1.06
N TYR A 70 -4.13 7.20 -0.26
CA TYR A 70 -3.57 7.09 1.09
C TYR A 70 -2.03 7.16 1.08
N GLN A 71 -1.38 6.36 0.22
CA GLN A 71 0.08 6.35 0.09
C GLN A 71 0.63 7.73 -0.32
N ALA A 72 -0.02 8.40 -1.29
CA ALA A 72 0.31 9.77 -1.68
C ALA A 72 0.09 10.77 -0.53
N GLY A 73 -0.94 10.58 0.29
CA GLY A 73 -1.21 11.36 1.50
C GLY A 73 -0.11 11.24 2.55
N VAL A 74 0.40 10.03 2.82
CA VAL A 74 1.56 9.80 3.71
C VAL A 74 2.79 10.56 3.19
N ILE A 75 3.08 10.44 1.89
CA ILE A 75 4.21 11.14 1.25
C ILE A 75 4.05 12.67 1.35
N ALA A 76 2.86 13.20 1.09
CA ALA A 76 2.57 14.63 1.18
C ALA A 76 2.70 15.16 2.61
N ASN A 77 2.19 14.42 3.60
CA ASN A 77 2.27 14.77 5.02
C ASN A 77 3.72 14.78 5.54
N LEU A 78 4.54 13.83 5.13
CA LEU A 78 5.97 13.81 5.44
C LEU A 78 6.72 14.98 4.77
N ARG A 79 6.40 15.29 3.51
CA ARG A 79 6.96 16.47 2.83
C ARG A 79 6.57 17.79 3.52
N SER A 80 5.33 17.92 4.01
CA SER A 80 4.91 19.12 4.77
C SER A 80 5.62 19.27 6.12
N GLN A 81 6.16 18.18 6.68
CA GLN A 81 7.02 18.21 7.88
C GLN A 81 8.49 18.53 7.56
N GLY A 82 8.83 18.79 6.29
CA GLY A 82 10.20 19.11 5.85
C GLY A 82 11.06 17.90 5.44
N TYR A 83 10.53 16.67 5.47
CA TYR A 83 11.28 15.49 5.02
C TYR A 83 11.45 15.45 3.49
N ASN A 84 12.66 15.13 3.03
CA ASN A 84 12.91 14.83 1.61
C ASN A 84 12.46 13.39 1.29
N VAL A 85 11.20 13.22 0.93
CA VAL A 85 10.63 11.88 0.66
C VAL A 85 10.88 11.44 -0.78
N LYS A 86 11.63 10.36 -0.95
CA LYS A 86 11.83 9.64 -2.21
C LYS A 86 10.96 8.39 -2.23
N SER A 87 9.91 8.40 -3.03
CA SER A 87 9.23 7.18 -3.46
C SER A 87 10.19 6.40 -4.34
N GLN A 88 10.49 5.17 -3.97
CA GLN A 88 11.21 4.26 -4.84
C GLN A 88 10.15 3.47 -5.64
N ALA A 89 10.23 3.53 -6.96
CA ALA A 89 9.35 2.76 -7.85
C ALA A 89 9.90 1.34 -7.99
N GLU A 90 9.00 0.37 -8.18
CA GLU A 90 9.31 -1.04 -8.24
C GLU A 90 9.84 -1.43 -9.65
N GLU A 91 11.04 -2.02 -9.71
CA GLU A 91 11.41 -2.84 -10.87
C GLU A 91 10.70 -4.17 -10.73
N ALA A 92 9.77 -4.46 -11.65
CA ALA A 92 8.94 -5.66 -11.58
C ALA A 92 9.81 -6.92 -11.68
N SER A 93 10.01 -7.59 -10.55
CA SER A 93 10.73 -8.86 -10.48
C SER A 93 9.89 -9.94 -11.17
N THR A 94 10.29 -10.36 -12.37
CA THR A 94 9.65 -11.44 -13.14
C THR A 94 10.04 -12.83 -12.61
N ASP A 95 10.12 -12.97 -11.28
CA ASP A 95 10.45 -14.24 -10.63
C ASP A 95 9.15 -15.03 -10.41
N VAL A 96 8.73 -15.73 -11.46
CA VAL A 96 7.70 -16.76 -11.42
C VAL A 96 8.35 -18.09 -11.05
N ASN A 97 7.98 -18.63 -9.89
CA ASN A 97 8.35 -19.98 -9.45
C ASN A 97 7.16 -20.63 -8.71
#